data_AF-A0A2J8PHM0-F1
#
_entry.id   AF-A0A2J8PHM0-F1
#
_cell.length_a   1.000
_cell.length_b   1.000
_cell.length_c   1.000
_cell.angle_alpha   90.00
_cell.angle_beta   90.00
_cell.angle_gamma   90.00
#
_symmetry.space_group_name_H-M   'P 1'
#
loop_
_entity.id
_entity.type
_entity.pdbx_description
1 polymer ?
#
loop_
_entity_poly.entity_id
_entity_poly.type
_entity_poly.pdbx_seq_one_letter_code
_entity_poly.pdbx_strand_id
1 'polypeptide(L)'
;MEALASTEKMLQDKVNKTSKERQQQVEAVELEAKEVLKKLFPKVSVPSNLSYSEWLHGFEKKAKECMAGTSGSEEVKVLEHKLKEADEMHTLLQLECEKYKSVLAETEGILQKLQRSVEQEENKWKVKVDESHKTIKQMQSSFTSSEQELERLRSENKDI
;
A
#
# COMPACT_ATOMS: atom_id res chain seq x y z
N MET A 1 1.76 -91.19 12.10
CA MET A 1 0.68 -90.22 12.41
C MET A 1 1.22 -88.94 13.03
N GLU A 2 2.22 -88.98 13.92
CA GLU A 2 2.72 -87.77 14.61
C GLU A 2 3.41 -86.70 13.72
N ALA A 3 4.14 -87.10 12.68
CA ALA A 3 4.81 -86.14 11.78
C ALA A 3 3.83 -85.26 10.98
N LEU A 4 2.64 -85.77 10.65
CA LEU A 4 1.59 -85.01 9.96
C LEU A 4 0.95 -83.98 10.89
N ALA A 5 0.63 -84.36 12.12
CA ALA A 5 0.07 -83.44 13.12
C ALA A 5 1.03 -82.30 13.49
N SER A 6 2.34 -82.56 13.52
CA SER A 6 3.36 -81.54 13.74
C SER A 6 3.43 -80.53 12.58
N THR A 7 3.32 -81.02 11.34
CA THR A 7 3.32 -80.17 10.14
C THR A 7 2.05 -79.32 10.04
N GLU A 8 0.89 -79.90 10.37
CA GLU A 8 -0.40 -79.19 10.42
C GLU A 8 -0.39 -78.07 11.47
N LYS A 9 0.10 -78.35 12.68
CA LYS A 9 0.25 -77.35 13.74
C LYS A 9 1.18 -76.20 13.32
N MET A 10 2.33 -76.51 12.72
CA MET A 10 3.27 -75.50 12.22
C MET A 10 2.63 -74.61 11.14
N LEU A 11 1.84 -75.19 10.23
CA LEU A 11 1.13 -74.43 9.20
C LEU A 11 0.05 -73.53 9.82
N GLN A 12 -0.68 -74.03 10.82
CA GLN A 12 -1.70 -73.24 11.52
C GLN A 12 -1.10 -72.08 12.30
N ASP A 13 0.02 -72.30 12.98
CA ASP A 13 0.78 -71.22 13.67
C ASP A 13 1.28 -70.17 12.67
N LYS A 14 1.73 -70.61 11.49
CA LYS A 14 2.18 -69.70 10.41
C LYS A 14 1.03 -68.88 9.84
N VAL A 15 -0.13 -69.49 9.63
CA VAL A 15 -1.35 -68.79 9.17
C VAL A 15 -1.79 -67.76 10.21
N ASN A 16 -1.83 -68.13 11.48
CA ASN A 16 -2.23 -67.23 12.58
C ASN A 16 -1.27 -66.05 12.71
N LYS A 17 0.04 -66.30 12.64
CA LYS A 17 1.08 -65.26 12.66
C LYS A 17 0.90 -64.28 11.49
N THR A 18 0.76 -64.81 10.28
CA THR A 18 0.59 -63.99 9.06
C THR A 18 -0.70 -63.16 9.11
N SER A 19 -1.79 -63.74 9.65
CA SER A 19 -3.05 -63.03 9.82
C SER A 19 -2.92 -61.87 10.79
N LYS A 20 -2.21 -62.05 11.90
CA LYS A 20 -1.99 -61.01 12.91
C LYS A 20 -1.10 -59.87 12.39
N GLU A 21 -0.03 -60.20 11.67
CA GLU A 21 0.86 -59.21 11.04
C GLU A 21 0.11 -58.37 9.99
N ARG A 22 -0.76 -59.00 9.18
CA ARG A 22 -1.61 -58.28 8.23
C ARG A 22 -2.59 -57.35 8.93
N GLN A 23 -3.23 -57.81 10.00
CA GLN A 23 -4.18 -57.00 10.77
C GLN A 23 -3.50 -55.75 11.35
N GLN A 24 -2.27 -55.89 11.88
CA GLN A 24 -1.50 -54.76 12.39
C GLN A 24 -1.13 -53.75 11.30
N GLN A 25 -0.75 -54.21 10.10
CA GLN A 25 -0.48 -53.31 8.97
C GLN A 25 -1.72 -52.54 8.55
N VAL A 26 -2.89 -53.18 8.52
CA VAL A 26 -4.16 -52.51 8.19
C VAL A 26 -4.46 -51.42 9.21
N GLU A 27 -4.39 -51.72 10.50
CA GLU A 27 -4.64 -50.74 11.57
C GLU A 27 -3.67 -49.55 11.52
N ALA A 28 -2.39 -49.79 11.19
CA ALA A 28 -1.40 -48.72 11.04
C ALA A 28 -1.74 -47.77 9.89
N VAL A 29 -2.11 -48.32 8.72
CA VAL A 29 -2.50 -47.53 7.54
C VAL A 29 -3.80 -46.77 7.81
N GLU A 30 -4.77 -47.39 8.47
CA GLU A 30 -6.03 -46.75 8.85
C GLU A 30 -5.80 -45.56 9.79
N LEU A 31 -4.88 -45.69 10.75
CA LEU A 31 -4.56 -44.62 11.68
C LEU A 31 -3.81 -43.48 10.99
N GLU A 32 -2.85 -43.78 10.12
CA GLU A 32 -2.16 -42.79 9.30
C GLU A 32 -3.12 -42.02 8.40
N ALA A 33 -4.02 -42.72 7.71
CA ALA A 33 -5.05 -42.11 6.86
C ALA A 33 -5.96 -41.16 7.67
N LYS A 34 -6.39 -41.57 8.87
CA LYS A 34 -7.17 -40.72 9.79
C LYS A 34 -6.41 -39.44 10.15
N GLU A 35 -5.12 -39.54 10.46
CA GLU A 35 -4.31 -38.38 10.85
C GLU A 35 -4.05 -37.42 9.69
N VAL A 36 -3.78 -37.94 8.49
CA VAL A 36 -3.66 -37.10 7.27
C VAL A 36 -4.96 -36.36 6.99
N LEU A 37 -6.10 -37.05 7.06
CA LEU A 37 -7.41 -36.43 6.83
C LEU A 37 -7.73 -35.34 7.85
N LYS A 38 -7.48 -35.56 9.15
CA LYS A 38 -7.66 -34.54 10.18
C LYS A 38 -6.76 -33.31 9.97
N LYS A 39 -5.52 -33.51 9.51
CA LYS A 39 -4.61 -32.39 9.17
C LYS A 39 -5.13 -31.57 7.99
N LEU A 40 -5.70 -32.23 6.98
CA LEU A 40 -6.27 -31.55 5.82
C LEU A 40 -7.56 -30.81 6.15
N PHE A 41 -8.37 -31.33 7.08
CA PHE A 41 -9.64 -30.72 7.49
C PHE A 41 -9.72 -30.55 9.02
N PRO A 42 -8.98 -29.59 9.60
CA PRO A 42 -8.92 -29.40 11.06
C PRO A 42 -10.26 -28.98 11.67
N LYS A 43 -11.21 -28.49 10.86
CA LYS A 43 -12.57 -28.10 11.29
C LYS A 43 -13.54 -29.29 11.32
N VAL A 44 -13.17 -30.46 10.79
CA VAL A 44 -14.04 -31.65 10.72
C VAL A 44 -13.82 -32.52 11.95
N SER A 45 -14.89 -32.81 12.69
CA SER A 45 -14.85 -33.64 13.90
C SER A 45 -15.76 -34.86 13.78
N VAL A 46 -15.24 -36.07 13.98
CA VAL A 46 -15.98 -37.35 13.90
C VAL A 46 -15.66 -38.21 15.13
N PRO A 47 -16.64 -38.90 15.74
CA PRO A 47 -16.40 -39.77 16.89
C PRO A 47 -15.33 -40.83 16.61
N SER A 48 -14.37 -40.98 17.54
CA SER A 48 -13.21 -41.88 17.39
C SER A 48 -13.51 -43.35 17.70
N ASN A 49 -14.67 -43.65 18.28
CA ASN A 49 -15.10 -45.00 18.69
C ASN A 49 -15.78 -45.80 17.56
N LEU A 50 -15.76 -45.30 16.33
CA LEU A 50 -16.36 -45.95 15.16
C LEU A 50 -15.38 -46.90 14.47
N SER A 51 -15.92 -47.90 13.75
CA SER A 51 -15.10 -48.67 12.82
C SER A 51 -14.49 -47.75 11.76
N TYR A 52 -13.38 -48.17 11.13
CA TYR A 52 -12.70 -47.32 10.14
C TYR A 52 -13.62 -46.90 8.98
N SER A 53 -14.44 -47.83 8.46
CA SER A 53 -15.39 -47.56 7.38
C SER A 53 -16.45 -46.52 7.76
N GLU A 54 -17.07 -46.69 8.93
CA GLU A 54 -18.06 -45.74 9.45
C GLU A 54 -17.46 -44.37 9.72
N TRP A 55 -16.25 -44.35 10.29
CA TRP A 55 -15.50 -43.12 10.53
C TRP A 55 -15.21 -42.39 9.22
N LEU A 56 -14.73 -43.11 8.20
CA LEU A 56 -14.36 -42.54 6.91
C LEU A 56 -15.59 -41.95 6.19
N HIS A 57 -16.71 -42.67 6.21
CA HIS A 57 -17.95 -42.20 5.61
C HIS A 57 -18.51 -40.97 6.35
N GLY A 58 -18.46 -40.98 7.69
CA GLY A 58 -18.85 -39.83 8.52
C GLY A 58 -17.94 -38.62 8.30
N PHE A 59 -16.63 -38.85 8.12
CA PHE A 59 -15.65 -37.82 7.82
C PHE A 59 -15.90 -37.20 6.44
N GLU A 60 -16.09 -38.02 5.42
CA GLU A 60 -16.39 -37.56 4.06
C GLU A 60 -17.63 -36.66 4.05
N LYS A 61 -18.71 -37.08 4.73
CA LYS A 61 -19.94 -36.29 4.84
C LYS A 61 -19.69 -34.92 5.48
N LYS A 62 -19.03 -34.89 6.66
CA LYS A 62 -18.76 -33.62 7.37
C LYS A 62 -17.76 -32.72 6.65
N ALA A 63 -16.79 -33.29 5.93
CA ALA A 63 -15.85 -32.53 5.11
C ALA A 63 -16.57 -31.82 3.96
N LYS A 64 -17.51 -32.52 3.28
CA LYS A 64 -18.36 -31.93 2.24
C LYS A 64 -19.22 -30.77 2.80
N GLU A 65 -19.78 -30.94 4.00
CA GLU A 65 -20.57 -29.89 4.67
C GLU A 65 -19.72 -28.64 5.00
N CYS A 66 -18.50 -28.82 5.53
CA CYS A 66 -17.57 -27.71 5.81
C CYS A 66 -17.19 -26.94 4.54
N MET A 67 -16.93 -27.65 3.44
CA MET A 67 -16.59 -27.02 2.16
C MET A 67 -17.78 -26.25 1.57
N ALA A 68 -18.99 -26.83 1.62
CA ALA A 68 -20.21 -26.20 1.13
C ALA A 68 -20.56 -24.93 1.92
N GLY A 69 -20.35 -24.92 3.25
CA GLY A 69 -20.57 -23.75 4.09
C GLY A 69 -19.62 -22.58 3.81
N THR A 70 -18.43 -22.84 3.28
CA THR A 70 -17.41 -21.80 3.07
C THR A 70 -17.67 -20.98 1.79
N SER A 71 -18.25 -21.59 0.74
CA SER A 71 -18.41 -20.94 -0.56
C SER A 71 -19.61 -19.98 -0.66
N GLY A 72 -20.42 -19.87 0.40
CA GLY A 72 -21.57 -18.96 0.47
C GLY A 72 -21.81 -18.37 1.86
N SER A 73 -20.82 -18.48 2.76
CA SER A 73 -20.92 -17.93 4.13
C SER A 73 -21.19 -16.43 4.04
N GLU A 74 -22.12 -15.96 4.88
CA GLU A 74 -22.45 -14.54 5.05
C GLU A 74 -21.19 -13.70 5.29
N GLU A 75 -20.20 -14.28 5.97
CA GLU A 75 -18.90 -13.64 6.23
C GLU A 75 -18.11 -13.33 4.95
N VAL A 76 -18.14 -14.21 3.95
CA VAL A 76 -17.46 -13.97 2.67
C VAL A 76 -18.13 -12.82 1.92
N LYS A 77 -19.46 -12.77 1.90
CA LYS A 77 -20.21 -11.67 1.26
C LYS A 77 -19.97 -10.33 1.96
N VAL A 78 -19.91 -10.33 3.29
CA VAL A 78 -19.58 -9.13 4.08
C VAL A 78 -18.16 -8.65 3.79
N LEU A 79 -17.19 -9.57 3.66
CA LEU A 79 -15.82 -9.22 3.30
C LEU A 79 -15.71 -8.68 1.87
N GLU A 80 -16.40 -9.29 0.91
CA GLU A 80 -16.48 -8.79 -0.48
C GLU A 80 -17.10 -7.39 -0.55
N HIS A 81 -18.18 -7.14 0.22
CA HIS A 81 -18.79 -5.81 0.31
C HIS A 81 -17.81 -4.77 0.88
N LYS A 82 -17.17 -5.09 2.01
CA LYS A 82 -16.18 -4.20 2.63
C LYS A 82 -14.99 -3.92 1.72
N LEU A 83 -14.54 -4.92 0.96
CA LEU A 83 -13.47 -4.77 -0.02
C LEU A 83 -13.89 -3.78 -1.11
N LYS A 84 -15.12 -3.91 -1.62
CA LYS A 84 -15.67 -2.99 -2.62
C LYS A 84 -15.80 -1.56 -2.09
N GLU A 85 -16.34 -1.37 -0.89
CA GLU A 85 -16.43 -0.05 -0.25
C GLU A 85 -15.05 0.59 -0.05
N ALA A 86 -14.07 -0.21 0.39
CA ALA A 86 -12.70 0.27 0.56
C ALA A 86 -12.06 0.67 -0.77
N ASP A 87 -12.31 -0.06 -1.86
CA ASP A 87 -11.79 0.22 -3.20
C ASP A 87 -12.42 1.49 -3.80
N GLU A 88 -13.73 1.68 -3.62
CA GLU A 88 -14.44 2.90 -4.00
C GLU A 88 -13.92 4.12 -3.23
N MET A 89 -13.72 3.99 -1.92
CA MET A 89 -13.19 5.07 -1.09
C MET A 89 -11.72 5.38 -1.42
N HIS A 90 -10.90 4.36 -1.69
CA HIS A 90 -9.53 4.52 -2.15
C HIS A 90 -9.50 5.30 -3.47
N THR A 91 -10.34 4.93 -4.43
CA THR A 91 -10.44 5.61 -5.73
C THR A 91 -10.84 7.08 -5.58
N LEU A 92 -11.80 7.38 -4.69
CA LEU A 92 -12.22 8.75 -4.40
C LEU A 92 -11.09 9.58 -3.78
N LEU A 93 -10.39 9.04 -2.78
CA LEU A 93 -9.26 9.70 -2.13
C LEU A 93 -8.10 9.94 -3.10
N GLN A 94 -7.84 8.99 -4.01
CA GLN A 94 -6.84 9.13 -5.07
C GLN A 94 -7.20 10.32 -5.97
N LEU A 95 -8.45 10.43 -6.41
CA LEU A 95 -8.92 11.53 -7.26
C LEU A 95 -8.80 12.89 -6.55
N GLU A 96 -9.10 12.93 -5.26
CA GLU A 96 -8.96 14.14 -4.44
C GLU A 96 -7.49 14.55 -4.28
N CYS A 97 -6.58 13.59 -4.05
CA CYS A 97 -5.14 13.84 -4.03
C CYS A 97 -4.64 14.45 -5.35
N GLU A 98 -5.06 13.90 -6.49
CA GLU A 98 -4.67 14.41 -7.81
C GLU A 98 -5.23 15.82 -8.06
N LYS A 99 -6.45 16.09 -7.61
CA LYS A 99 -7.03 17.44 -7.66
C LYS A 99 -6.20 18.43 -6.84
N TYR A 100 -5.82 18.07 -5.61
CA TYR A 100 -5.00 18.94 -4.76
C TYR A 100 -3.63 19.21 -5.37
N LYS A 101 -2.97 18.19 -5.93
CA LYS A 101 -1.69 18.36 -6.65
C LYS A 101 -1.81 19.33 -7.82
N SER A 102 -2.89 19.22 -8.60
CA SER A 102 -3.14 20.10 -9.74
C SER A 102 -3.31 21.58 -9.31
N VAL A 103 -4.16 21.82 -8.30
CA VAL A 103 -4.39 23.17 -7.76
C VAL A 103 -3.12 23.76 -7.17
N LEU A 104 -2.31 22.95 -6.49
CA LEU A 104 -1.04 23.39 -5.93
C LEU A 104 -0.08 23.84 -7.03
N ALA A 105 0.09 23.03 -8.08
CA ALA A 105 0.94 23.37 -9.22
C ALA A 105 0.47 24.66 -9.94
N GLU A 106 -0.83 24.84 -10.11
CA GLU A 106 -1.40 26.08 -10.69
C GLU A 106 -1.09 27.29 -9.80
N THR A 107 -1.29 27.17 -8.48
CA THR A 107 -1.06 28.23 -7.51
C THR A 107 0.42 28.61 -7.45
N GLU A 108 1.32 27.63 -7.42
CA GLU A 108 2.77 27.84 -7.50
C GLU A 108 3.15 28.57 -8.80
N GLY A 109 2.55 28.19 -9.93
CA GLY A 109 2.75 28.86 -11.21
C GLY A 109 2.32 30.33 -11.20
N ILE A 110 1.20 30.65 -10.55
CA ILE A 110 0.74 32.04 -10.37
C ILE A 110 1.70 32.82 -9.47
N LEU A 111 2.11 32.25 -8.33
CA LEU A 111 3.06 32.87 -7.40
C LEU A 111 4.39 33.19 -8.09
N GLN A 112 4.93 32.27 -8.89
CA GLN A 112 6.16 32.51 -9.65
C GLN A 112 6.01 33.63 -10.69
N LYS A 113 4.84 33.78 -11.31
CA LYS A 113 4.59 34.89 -12.25
C LYS A 113 4.53 36.22 -11.52
N LEU A 114 3.81 36.28 -10.39
CA LEU A 114 3.70 37.48 -9.57
C LEU A 114 5.07 37.92 -9.04
N GLN A 115 5.85 36.98 -8.49
CA GLN A 115 7.20 37.26 -8.01
C GLN A 115 8.07 37.88 -9.12
N ARG A 116 8.07 37.29 -10.32
CA ARG A 116 8.82 37.83 -11.47
C ARG A 116 8.34 39.23 -11.87
N SER A 117 7.04 39.49 -11.87
CA SER A 117 6.51 40.83 -12.18
C SER A 117 6.94 41.87 -11.16
N VAL A 118 6.95 41.53 -9.87
CA VAL A 118 7.44 42.43 -8.80
C VAL A 118 8.93 42.72 -9.00
N GLU A 119 9.76 41.68 -9.16
CA GLU A 119 11.20 41.83 -9.39
C GLU A 119 11.51 42.69 -10.64
N GLN A 120 10.74 42.53 -11.71
CA GLN A 120 10.88 43.34 -12.92
C GLN A 120 10.54 44.81 -12.68
N GLU A 121 9.42 45.10 -12.01
CA GLU A 121 9.00 46.48 -11.76
C GLU A 121 9.94 47.15 -10.74
N GLU A 122 10.41 46.44 -9.72
CA GLU A 122 11.44 46.94 -8.80
C GLU A 122 12.73 47.34 -9.53
N ASN A 123 13.23 46.50 -10.44
CA ASN A 123 14.42 46.81 -11.23
C ASN A 123 14.21 48.02 -12.14
N LYS A 124 13.03 48.15 -12.75
CA LYS A 124 12.66 49.29 -13.57
C LYS A 124 12.62 50.59 -12.76
N TRP A 125 12.04 50.56 -11.56
CA TRP A 125 12.02 51.73 -10.67
C TRP A 125 13.42 52.10 -10.18
N LYS A 126 14.27 51.11 -9.89
CA LYS A 126 15.67 51.35 -9.53
C LYS A 126 16.41 52.15 -10.60
N VAL A 127 16.29 51.74 -11.87
CA VAL A 127 16.88 52.46 -13.01
C VAL A 127 16.33 53.90 -13.10
N LYS A 128 15.00 54.07 -13.03
CA LYS A 128 14.39 55.41 -13.08
C LYS A 128 14.85 56.32 -11.95
N VAL A 129 15.00 55.79 -10.74
CA VAL A 129 15.50 56.54 -9.58
C VAL A 129 16.94 56.97 -9.81
N ASP A 130 17.80 56.07 -10.30
CA ASP A 130 19.20 56.38 -10.61
C ASP A 130 19.32 57.45 -11.71
N GLU A 131 18.53 57.37 -12.77
CA GLU A 131 18.47 58.37 -13.85
C GLU A 131 17.97 59.72 -13.34
N SER A 132 16.92 59.72 -12.53
CA SER A 132 16.39 60.94 -11.90
C SER A 132 17.44 61.59 -10.99
N HIS A 133 18.11 60.81 -10.14
CA HIS A 133 19.20 61.31 -9.30
C HIS A 133 20.36 61.90 -10.10
N LYS A 134 20.76 61.26 -11.21
CA LYS A 134 21.80 61.81 -12.11
C LYS A 134 21.35 63.15 -12.71
N THR A 135 20.11 63.23 -13.16
CA THR A 135 19.53 64.44 -13.75
C THR A 135 19.49 65.58 -12.72
N ILE A 136 19.04 65.31 -11.50
CA ILE A 136 19.01 66.29 -10.40
C ILE A 136 20.42 66.81 -10.11
N LYS A 137 21.42 65.92 -9.99
CA LYS A 137 22.81 66.33 -9.76
C LYS A 137 23.37 67.21 -10.88
N GLN A 138 23.05 66.89 -12.14
CA GLN A 138 23.44 67.70 -13.29
C GLN A 138 22.79 69.09 -13.25
N MET A 139 21.48 69.16 -13.01
CA MET A 139 20.76 70.44 -12.89
C MET A 139 21.28 71.30 -11.75
N GLN A 140 21.54 70.70 -10.57
CA GLN A 140 22.14 71.40 -9.44
C GLN A 140 23.52 71.99 -9.80
N SER A 141 24.35 71.21 -10.49
CA SER A 141 25.68 71.68 -10.93
C SER A 141 25.57 72.86 -11.91
N SER A 142 24.69 72.78 -12.90
CA SER A 142 24.44 73.87 -13.86
C SER A 142 23.82 75.10 -13.21
N PHE A 143 22.92 74.91 -12.25
CA PHE A 143 22.29 75.99 -11.48
C PHE A 143 23.33 76.74 -10.65
N THR A 144 24.15 76.03 -9.86
CA THR A 144 25.23 76.64 -9.09
C THR A 144 26.23 77.39 -9.99
N SER A 145 26.59 76.83 -11.15
CA SER A 145 27.45 77.53 -12.11
C SER A 145 26.81 78.82 -12.63
N SER A 146 25.50 78.81 -12.89
CA SER A 146 24.77 79.98 -13.38
C SER A 146 24.60 81.05 -12.30
N GLU A 147 24.36 80.64 -11.05
CA GLU A 147 24.32 81.55 -9.90
C GLU A 147 25.66 82.24 -9.65
N GLN A 148 26.77 81.49 -9.74
CA GLN A 148 28.12 82.03 -9.62
C GLN A 148 28.40 83.08 -10.69
N GLU A 149 28.01 82.79 -11.94
CA GLU A 149 28.18 83.72 -13.06
C GLU A 149 27.33 85.00 -12.88
N LEU A 150 26.08 84.87 -12.43
CA LEU A 150 25.22 86.02 -12.13
C LEU A 150 25.81 86.91 -11.02
N GLU A 151 26.37 86.32 -9.97
CA GLU A 151 26.96 87.09 -8.88
C GLU A 151 28.28 87.77 -9.31
N ARG A 152 29.05 87.13 -10.19
CA ARG A 152 30.23 87.72 -10.83
C ARG A 152 29.83 88.95 -11.66
N LEU A 153 28.87 88.81 -12.56
CA LEU A 153 28.37 89.90 -13.41
C LEU A 153 27.74 91.04 -12.58
N ARG A 154 27.07 90.72 -11.48
CA ARG A 154 26.50 91.72 -10.55
C ARG A 154 27.60 92.53 -9.86
N SER A 155 28.71 91.89 -9.50
CA SER A 155 29.86 92.54 -8.89
C SER A 155 30.56 93.45 -9.91
N GLU A 156 30.81 92.97 -11.13
CA GLU A 156 31.39 93.74 -12.23
C GLU A 156 30.56 95.00 -12.59
N ASN A 157 29.22 94.93 -12.54
CA ASN A 157 28.35 96.09 -12.78
C ASN A 157 28.33 97.13 -11.65
N LYS A 158 28.76 96.78 -10.42
CA LYS A 158 28.83 97.76 -9.32
C LYS A 158 30.11 98.61 -9.36
N ASP A 159 31.12 98.15 -10.08
CA ASP A 159 32.44 98.79 -10.17
C ASP A 159 32.55 99.76 -11.38
N ILE A 160 31.45 99.94 -12.14
CA ILE A 160 31.31 100.89 -13.27
C ILE A 160 30.43 102.07 -12.84
#